data_AF-A0A0A9WDR0-F1
#
_entry.id   AF-A0A0A9WDR0-F1
#
_cell.length_a   1.000
_cell.length_b   1.000
_cell.length_c   1.000
_cell.angle_alpha   90.00
_cell.angle_beta   90.00
_cell.angle_gamma   90.00
#
_symmetry.space_group_name_H-M   'P 1'
#
loop_
_entity.id
_entity.type
_entity.pdbx_description
1 polymer ?
#
loop_
_entity_poly.entity_id
_entity_poly.type
_entity_poly.pdbx_seq_one_letter_code
_entity_poly.pdbx_strand_id
1 'polypeptide(L)'
;MADYFDEMSWTPLADGQAPDGYLHFARLLRDFGMFDELGETQRLPPPTSKAVIEKLPSVEINEPGAKCTICLKDFDAKEKAKQLPCIHAFHDDCILPWLNKTSTCPMCRHDLPTDDETYEAYKKAKKRDLAREEEIDQLHNSMFT
;
A
#
# COMPACT_ATOMS: atom_id res chain seq x y z
N MET A 1 -5.04 -33.66 17.63
CA MET A 1 -4.98 -32.29 17.08
C MET A 1 -6.00 -32.28 15.96
N ALA A 2 -7.11 -31.55 16.12
CA ALA A 2 -8.06 -31.40 15.02
C ALA A 2 -7.34 -30.62 13.91
N ASP A 3 -7.60 -30.99 12.65
CA ASP A 3 -7.02 -30.25 11.52
C ASP A 3 -7.67 -28.86 11.50
N TYR A 4 -6.90 -27.81 11.19
CA TYR A 4 -7.38 -26.41 11.15
C TYR A 4 -8.67 -26.23 10.33
N PHE A 5 -8.87 -27.10 9.33
CA PHE A 5 -10.07 -27.16 8.50
C PHE A 5 -11.33 -27.64 9.25
N ASP A 6 -11.19 -28.57 10.19
CA ASP A 6 -12.30 -29.08 11.01
C ASP A 6 -12.77 -28.03 12.02
N GLU A 7 -11.84 -27.22 12.55
CA GLU A 7 -12.16 -26.11 13.47
C GLU A 7 -12.91 -24.96 12.77
N MET A 8 -12.62 -24.72 11.49
CA MET A 8 -13.23 -23.66 10.69
C MET A 8 -14.47 -24.11 9.90
N SER A 9 -14.90 -25.37 10.03
CA SER A 9 -16.01 -25.96 9.28
C SER A 9 -15.91 -25.79 7.75
N TRP A 10 -14.69 -25.81 7.21
CA TRP A 10 -14.45 -25.68 5.77
C TRP A 10 -14.43 -27.06 5.12
N THR A 11 -15.47 -27.37 4.32
CA THR A 11 -15.52 -28.62 3.56
C THR A 11 -14.94 -28.44 2.16
N PRO A 12 -14.02 -29.31 1.70
CA PRO A 12 -13.53 -29.30 0.32
C PRO A 12 -14.68 -29.45 -0.68
N LEU A 13 -14.55 -28.78 -1.83
CA LEU A 13 -15.52 -28.85 -2.90
C LEU A 13 -15.52 -30.24 -3.55
N ALA A 14 -16.70 -30.84 -3.73
CA ALA A 14 -16.83 -32.11 -4.44
C ALA A 14 -16.63 -31.94 -5.95
N ASP A 15 -16.28 -33.02 -6.65
CA ASP A 15 -16.11 -33.03 -8.10
C ASP A 15 -17.40 -32.59 -8.81
N GLY A 16 -17.33 -31.45 -9.51
CA GLY A 16 -18.46 -30.86 -10.24
C GLY A 16 -19.30 -29.83 -9.46
N GLN A 17 -19.00 -29.60 -8.18
CA GLN A 17 -19.61 -28.51 -7.42
C GLN A 17 -18.89 -27.19 -7.76
N ALA A 18 -19.64 -26.18 -8.19
CA ALA A 18 -19.08 -24.86 -8.41
C ALA A 18 -18.85 -24.16 -7.05
N PRO A 19 -17.74 -23.41 -6.87
CA PRO A 19 -17.53 -22.65 -5.64
C PRO A 19 -18.68 -21.65 -5.44
N ASP A 20 -18.91 -21.23 -4.19
CA ASP A 20 -20.05 -20.38 -3.80
C ASP A 20 -20.36 -19.33 -4.88
N GLY A 21 -21.61 -19.27 -5.35
CA GLY A 21 -22.00 -18.39 -6.46
C GLY A 21 -21.63 -16.92 -6.23
N TYR A 22 -21.48 -16.52 -4.96
CA TYR A 22 -20.96 -15.23 -4.55
C TYR A 22 -19.48 -15.01 -4.93
N LEU A 23 -18.61 -16.02 -4.83
CA LEU A 23 -17.20 -15.93 -5.25
C LEU A 23 -17.07 -15.83 -6.77
N HIS A 24 -17.90 -16.55 -7.52
CA HIS A 24 -17.97 -16.40 -8.98
C HIS A 24 -18.51 -15.04 -9.39
N PHE A 25 -19.54 -14.55 -8.70
CA PHE A 25 -20.07 -13.21 -8.92
C PHE A 25 -19.04 -12.13 -8.58
N ALA A 26 -18.31 -12.26 -7.46
CA ALA A 26 -17.22 -11.35 -7.10
C ALA A 26 -16.10 -11.38 -8.15
N ARG A 27 -15.75 -12.56 -8.67
CA ARG A 27 -14.78 -12.70 -9.77
C ARG A 27 -15.28 -12.06 -11.06
N LEU A 28 -16.54 -12.30 -11.43
CA LEU A 28 -17.19 -11.68 -12.59
C LEU A 28 -17.18 -10.15 -12.45
N LEU A 29 -17.61 -9.60 -11.32
CA LEU A 29 -17.61 -8.15 -11.08
C LEU A 29 -16.21 -7.54 -11.19
N ARG A 30 -15.18 -8.23 -10.70
CA ARG A 30 -13.78 -7.81 -10.84
C ARG A 30 -13.32 -7.87 -12.29
N ASP A 31 -13.58 -8.99 -12.98
CA ASP A 31 -13.10 -9.26 -14.33
C ASP A 31 -13.78 -8.35 -15.37
N PHE A 32 -15.03 -7.93 -15.12
CA PHE A 32 -15.78 -6.97 -15.95
C PHE A 32 -15.62 -5.51 -15.51
N GLY A 33 -14.77 -5.20 -14.52
CA GLY A 33 -14.52 -3.83 -14.07
C GLY A 33 -15.75 -3.15 -13.43
N MET A 34 -16.82 -3.87 -13.14
CA MET A 34 -18.02 -3.31 -12.49
C MET A 34 -17.77 -2.91 -11.03
N PHE A 35 -16.71 -3.45 -10.42
CA PHE A 35 -16.19 -2.92 -9.15
C PHE A 35 -15.66 -1.48 -9.28
N ASP A 36 -15.18 -1.05 -10.45
CA ASP A 36 -14.71 0.34 -10.68
C ASP A 36 -15.86 1.35 -10.68
N GLU A 37 -17.05 0.97 -11.15
CA GLU A 37 -18.25 1.82 -11.16
C GLU A 37 -18.87 2.02 -9.77
N LEU A 38 -18.70 1.05 -8.87
CA LEU A 38 -19.16 1.16 -7.47
C LEU A 38 -18.24 2.03 -6.60
N GLY A 39 -17.14 2.56 -7.17
CA GLY A 39 -16.21 3.47 -6.48
C GLY A 39 -15.35 2.81 -5.38
N GLU A 40 -15.43 1.48 -5.23
CA GLU A 40 -14.69 0.71 -4.23
C GLU A 40 -13.33 0.19 -4.74
N THR A 41 -13.03 0.33 -6.03
CA THR A 41 -11.68 0.02 -6.49
C THR A 41 -10.73 1.05 -5.91
N GLN A 42 -9.71 0.52 -5.23
CA GLN A 42 -8.60 1.27 -4.66
C GLN A 42 -8.00 2.12 -5.77
N ARG A 43 -8.46 3.38 -5.90
CA ARG A 43 -7.78 4.38 -6.72
C ARG A 43 -6.39 4.46 -6.13
N LEU A 44 -5.45 3.81 -6.81
CA LEU A 44 -4.05 3.88 -6.41
C LEU A 44 -3.69 5.36 -6.36
N PRO A 45 -2.95 5.78 -5.32
CA PRO A 45 -2.54 7.16 -5.21
C PRO A 45 -1.83 7.56 -6.50
N PRO A 46 -2.02 8.81 -6.98
CA PRO A 46 -1.38 9.27 -8.20
C PRO A 46 0.13 9.15 -8.09
N PRO A 47 0.84 9.17 -9.23
CA PRO A 47 2.29 9.04 -9.24
C PRO A 47 2.96 10.10 -8.35
N THR A 48 4.12 9.74 -7.82
CA THR A 48 4.94 10.68 -7.06
C THR A 48 5.36 11.84 -7.94
N SER A 49 5.46 13.03 -7.34
CA SER A 49 6.01 14.19 -8.06
C SER A 49 7.43 13.93 -8.55
N LYS A 50 7.70 14.26 -9.82
CA LYS A 50 9.04 14.02 -10.41
C LYS A 50 10.13 14.76 -9.64
N ALA A 51 9.80 15.96 -9.15
CA ALA A 51 10.69 16.77 -8.33
C ALA A 51 11.04 16.11 -6.98
N VAL A 52 10.14 15.31 -6.40
CA VAL A 52 10.45 14.56 -5.17
C VAL A 52 11.38 13.41 -5.47
N ILE A 53 11.16 12.68 -6.58
CA ILE A 53 12.01 11.56 -7.01
C ILE A 53 13.47 12.03 -7.19
N GLU A 54 13.68 13.18 -7.83
CA GLU A 54 15.02 13.74 -8.04
C GLU A 54 15.71 14.17 -6.75
N LYS A 55 14.94 14.67 -5.77
CA LYS A 55 15.44 15.14 -4.47
C LYS A 55 15.72 14.00 -3.48
N LEU A 56 15.38 12.75 -3.80
CA LEU A 56 15.64 11.62 -2.90
C LEU A 56 17.14 11.40 -2.71
N PRO A 57 17.63 11.30 -1.46
CA PRO A 57 19.02 11.04 -1.18
C PRO A 57 19.44 9.68 -1.74
N SER A 58 20.54 9.67 -2.50
CA SER A 58 21.24 8.45 -2.88
C SER A 58 22.22 8.10 -1.77
N VAL A 59 22.05 6.92 -1.17
CA VAL A 59 22.92 6.40 -0.12
C VAL A 59 23.69 5.21 -0.68
N GLU A 60 24.99 5.16 -0.40
CA GLU A 60 25.81 3.97 -0.68
C GLU A 60 25.65 2.99 0.47
N ILE A 61 25.10 1.81 0.17
CA ILE A 61 24.90 0.78 1.19
C ILE A 61 26.23 0.05 1.38
N ASN A 62 26.80 0.19 2.57
CA ASN A 62 28.03 -0.51 2.97
C ASN A 62 27.77 -1.57 4.05
N GLU A 63 26.49 -1.76 4.43
CA GLU A 63 26.09 -2.73 5.44
C GLU A 63 25.81 -4.10 4.80
N PRO A 64 26.53 -5.16 5.18
CA PRO A 64 26.26 -6.50 4.69
C PRO A 64 24.92 -6.99 5.25
N GLY A 65 23.96 -7.27 4.35
CA GLY A 65 22.66 -7.86 4.71
C GLY A 65 21.44 -6.99 4.40
N ALA A 66 21.62 -5.76 3.92
CA ALA A 66 20.52 -4.99 3.35
C ALA A 66 20.00 -5.71 2.09
N LYS A 67 18.67 -5.79 1.94
CA LYS A 67 18.01 -6.42 0.80
C LYS A 67 16.96 -5.50 0.20
N CYS A 68 16.88 -5.47 -1.12
CA CYS A 68 15.80 -4.76 -1.79
C CYS A 68 14.54 -5.62 -1.80
N THR A 69 13.45 -5.16 -1.18
CA THR A 69 12.19 -5.95 -1.13
C THR A 69 11.45 -6.03 -2.47
N ILE A 70 11.88 -5.26 -3.48
CA ILE A 70 11.26 -5.23 -4.81
C ILE A 70 11.81 -6.37 -5.68
N CYS A 71 13.15 -6.50 -5.75
CA CYS A 71 13.80 -7.55 -6.54
C CYS A 71 14.28 -8.74 -5.71
N LEU A 72 14.17 -8.67 -4.37
CA LEU A 72 14.60 -9.67 -3.40
C LEU A 72 16.10 -10.02 -3.45
N LYS A 73 16.91 -9.12 -4.02
CA LYS A 73 18.38 -9.26 -4.09
C LYS A 73 19.06 -8.47 -2.97
N ASP A 74 20.22 -8.98 -2.57
CA ASP A 74 21.13 -8.30 -1.65
C ASP A 74 21.80 -7.14 -2.39
N PHE A 75 22.12 -6.05 -1.66
CA PHE A 75 22.88 -4.93 -2.23
C PHE A 75 24.37 -5.28 -2.34
N ASP A 76 24.99 -4.94 -3.46
CA ASP A 76 26.44 -5.07 -3.62
C ASP A 76 27.19 -3.97 -2.86
N ALA A 77 28.45 -4.23 -2.50
CA ALA A 77 29.29 -3.25 -1.82
C ALA A 77 29.49 -2.01 -2.70
N LYS A 78 29.10 -0.83 -2.20
CA LYS A 78 29.09 0.48 -2.90
C LYS A 78 28.02 0.61 -3.98
N GLU A 79 26.98 -0.22 -3.97
CA GLU A 79 25.84 -0.02 -4.84
C GLU A 79 25.04 1.23 -4.40
N LYS A 80 24.54 1.99 -5.38
CA LYS A 80 23.71 3.17 -5.13
C LYS A 80 22.26 2.73 -4.87
N ALA A 81 21.72 3.16 -3.74
CA ALA A 81 20.32 2.97 -3.41
C ALA A 81 19.66 4.33 -3.15
N LYS A 82 18.39 4.48 -3.55
CA LYS A 82 17.56 5.60 -3.10
C LYS A 82 16.98 5.28 -1.74
N GLN A 83 17.16 6.21 -0.80
CA GLN A 83 16.51 6.17 0.49
C GLN A 83 15.28 7.08 0.49
N LEU A 84 14.15 6.54 0.92
CA LEU A 84 12.90 7.28 1.11
C LEU A 84 12.90 8.03 2.45
N PRO A 85 12.04 9.05 2.63
CA PRO A 85 11.91 9.77 3.91
C PRO A 85 11.45 8.86 5.07
N CYS A 86 10.88 7.70 4.76
CA CYS A 86 10.52 6.66 5.71
C CYS A 86 11.67 5.68 6.00
N ILE A 87 12.93 6.09 5.80
CA ILE A 87 14.20 5.36 6.04
C ILE A 87 14.42 4.07 5.21
N HIS A 88 13.46 3.62 4.41
CA HIS A 88 13.60 2.45 3.55
C HIS A 88 14.44 2.74 2.30
N ALA A 89 15.38 1.83 2.00
CA ALA A 89 16.29 1.93 0.86
C ALA A 89 16.00 0.86 -0.21
N PHE A 90 16.09 1.26 -1.47
CA PHE A 90 15.82 0.42 -2.63
C PHE A 90 16.82 0.71 -3.75
N HIS A 91 17.07 -0.25 -4.65
CA HIS A 91 17.84 0.04 -5.87
C HIS A 91 17.16 1.14 -6.68
N ASP A 92 17.96 2.04 -7.26
CA ASP A 92 17.48 3.12 -8.12
C ASP A 92 16.57 2.56 -9.23
N ASP A 93 16.99 1.48 -9.90
CA ASP A 93 16.22 0.84 -10.98
C ASP A 93 14.91 0.18 -10.52
N CYS A 94 14.83 -0.22 -9.25
CA CYS A 94 13.66 -0.88 -8.70
C CYS A 94 12.60 0.12 -8.22
N ILE A 95 13.03 1.22 -7.61
CA ILE A 95 12.13 2.19 -6.99
C ILE A 95 11.58 3.22 -7.97
N LEU A 96 12.32 3.59 -9.01
CA LEU A 96 11.86 4.56 -10.01
C LEU A 96 10.57 4.11 -10.73
N PRO A 97 10.46 2.86 -11.24
CA PRO A 97 9.21 2.39 -11.86
C PRO A 97 8.05 2.33 -10.88
N TRP A 98 8.32 2.09 -9.60
CA TRP A 98 7.31 2.05 -8.55
C TRP A 98 6.75 3.45 -8.26
N LEU A 99 7.62 4.43 -8.03
CA LEU A 99 7.23 5.82 -7.76
C LEU A 99 6.50 6.50 -8.93
N ASN A 100 6.74 6.02 -10.15
CA ASN A 100 6.02 6.43 -11.36
C ASN A 100 4.59 5.85 -11.45
N LYS A 101 4.25 4.83 -10.66
CA LYS A 101 2.91 4.21 -10.62
C LYS A 101 2.13 4.61 -9.39
N THR A 102 2.79 4.69 -8.24
CA THR A 102 2.17 5.01 -6.95
C THR A 102 3.07 5.92 -6.13
N SER A 103 2.50 6.71 -5.23
CA SER A 103 3.26 7.55 -4.31
C SER A 103 3.50 6.96 -2.93
N THR A 104 3.40 5.63 -2.79
CA THR A 104 3.55 4.93 -1.50
C THR A 104 4.84 4.14 -1.42
N CYS A 105 5.42 4.07 -0.22
CA CYS A 105 6.53 3.16 0.04
C CYS A 105 6.06 1.68 -0.05
N PRO A 106 6.77 0.80 -0.78
CA PRO A 106 6.44 -0.63 -0.85
C PRO A 106 6.43 -1.35 0.49
N MET A 107 7.22 -0.86 1.47
CA MET A 107 7.45 -1.57 2.73
C MET A 107 6.53 -1.08 3.86
N CYS A 108 6.36 0.22 4.03
CA CYS A 108 5.56 0.80 5.12
C CYS A 108 4.31 1.57 4.67
N ARG A 109 4.05 1.65 3.36
CA ARG A 109 2.92 2.42 2.78
C ARG A 109 2.91 3.91 3.14
N HIS A 110 4.06 4.46 3.53
CA HIS A 110 4.19 5.90 3.75
C HIS A 110 3.95 6.66 2.44
N ASP A 111 3.06 7.65 2.46
CA ASP A 111 2.71 8.46 1.31
C ASP A 111 3.74 9.58 1.07
N LEU A 112 4.12 9.73 -0.19
CA LEU A 112 4.96 10.83 -0.68
C LEU A 112 4.09 11.93 -1.31
N PRO A 113 4.63 13.15 -1.45
CA PRO A 113 3.95 14.23 -2.15
C PRO A 113 3.79 13.95 -3.66
N THR A 114 2.60 14.23 -4.17
CA THR A 114 2.22 14.07 -5.59
C THR A 114 2.13 15.43 -6.28
N ASP A 115 2.19 15.44 -7.62
CA ASP A 115 2.00 16.66 -8.43
C ASP A 115 0.51 16.99 -8.66
N ASP A 116 -0.41 16.13 -8.21
CA ASP A 116 -1.85 16.28 -8.42
C ASP A 116 -2.48 17.12 -7.29
N GLU A 117 -2.83 18.37 -7.61
CA GLU A 117 -3.45 19.29 -6.66
C GLU A 117 -4.77 18.77 -6.09
N THR A 118 -5.57 18.05 -6.89
CA THR A 118 -6.86 17.53 -6.45
C THR A 118 -6.69 16.43 -5.41
N TYR A 119 -5.69 15.57 -5.60
CA TYR A 119 -5.36 14.50 -4.67
C TYR A 119 -4.77 15.04 -3.37
N GLU A 120 -3.84 15.99 -3.43
CA GLU A 120 -3.26 16.61 -2.23
C GLU A 120 -4.32 17.38 -1.42
N ALA A 121 -5.26 18.07 -2.10
CA ALA A 121 -6.38 18.73 -1.44
C ALA A 121 -7.31 17.72 -0.75
N TYR A 122 -7.66 16.62 -1.42
CA TYR A 122 -8.43 15.53 -0.85
C TYR A 122 -7.75 14.93 0.38
N LYS A 123 -6.44 14.64 0.29
CA LYS A 123 -5.63 14.10 1.39
C LYS A 123 -5.61 15.04 2.59
N LYS A 124 -5.45 16.35 2.36
CA LYS A 124 -5.48 17.37 3.42
C LYS A 124 -6.86 17.48 4.07
N ALA A 125 -7.94 17.41 3.30
CA ALA A 125 -9.30 17.42 3.83
C ALA A 125 -9.54 16.20 4.73
N LYS A 126 -9.25 15.00 4.23
CA LYS A 126 -9.38 13.75 5.00
C LYS A 126 -8.60 13.77 6.31
N LYS A 127 -7.37 14.29 6.31
CA LYS A 127 -6.55 14.43 7.53
C LYS A 127 -7.19 15.38 8.55
N ARG A 128 -7.83 16.46 8.10
CA ARG A 128 -8.54 17.40 8.99
C ARG A 128 -9.78 16.77 9.59
N ASP A 129 -10.51 15.98 8.81
CA ASP A 129 -11.70 15.28 9.28
C ASP A 129 -11.33 14.23 10.34
N LEU A 130 -10.29 13.43 10.10
CA LEU A 130 -9.76 12.49 11.09
C LEU A 130 -9.32 13.18 12.38
N ALA A 131 -8.57 14.30 12.28
CA ALA A 131 -8.14 15.05 13.46
C ALA A 131 -9.33 15.61 14.26
N ARG A 132 -10.41 16.01 13.58
CA ARG A 132 -11.64 16.45 14.23
C ARG A 132 -12.35 15.31 14.95
N GLU A 133 -12.39 14.12 14.35
CA GLU A 133 -12.95 12.92 15.00
C GLU A 133 -12.14 12.56 16.25
N GLU A 134 -10.81 12.54 16.16
CA GLU A 134 -9.93 12.31 17.30
C GLU A 134 -10.14 13.34 18.42
N GLU A 135 -10.33 14.61 18.09
CA GLU A 135 -10.64 15.67 19.06
C GLU A 135 -12.00 15.45 19.73
N ILE A 136 -13.03 15.09 18.97
CA ILE A 136 -14.36 14.75 19.49
C ILE A 136 -14.27 13.54 20.44
N ASP A 137 -13.52 12.51 20.07
CA ASP A 137 -13.34 11.31 20.90
C ASP A 137 -12.55 11.61 22.18
N GLN A 138 -11.53 12.47 22.12
CA GLN A 138 -10.83 12.95 23.30
C GLN A 138 -11.78 13.70 24.25
N LEU A 139 -12.64 14.56 23.72
CA LEU A 139 -13.66 15.25 24.51
C LEU A 139 -14.67 14.26 25.13
N HIS A 140 -15.18 13.30 24.36
CA HIS A 140 -16.08 12.26 24.86
C HIS A 140 -15.43 11.47 26.02
N ASN A 141 -14.19 11.02 25.86
CA ASN A 141 -13.48 10.27 26.89
C ASN A 141 -13.25 11.11 28.17
N SER A 142 -12.98 12.41 28.02
CA SER A 142 -12.84 13.32 29.16
C SER A 142 -14.15 13.63 29.90
N MET A 143 -15.30 13.48 29.22
CA MET A 143 -16.63 13.73 29.80
C MET A 143 -17.15 12.55 30.63
N PHE A 144 -16.63 11.34 30.39
CA PHE A 144 -17.04 10.09 31.05
C PHE A 144 -15.96 9.50 31.98
N THR A 145 -14.94 10.29 32.35
CA THR A 145 -13.95 9.99 33.40
C THR A 145 -14.16 10.88 34.61
#